data_AF-A0A6N4A474-F1
#
_entry.id   AF-A0A6N4A474-F1
#
_cell.length_a   1.000
_cell.length_b   1.000
_cell.length_c   1.000
_cell.angle_alpha   90.00
_cell.angle_beta   90.00
_cell.angle_gamma   90.00
#
_symmetry.space_group_name_H-M   'P 1'
#
loop_
_entity.id
_entity.type
_entity.pdbx_description
1 polymer ?
#
loop_
_entity_poly.entity_id
_entity_poly.type
_entity_poly.pdbx_seq_one_letter_code
_entity_poly.pdbx_strand_id
1 'polypeptide(L)'
;MNKTELAKRLGVSRQTVYKVLQRAGLHNDDLYKLDDKQIDDLKGFVNQRSVNSRPYKPDKNVNDSVHDIDYQKIIDEKNQTISKLLTMLDQEQKLHSSTQAKLKELEGEKLIAEKKPQKKHWWSF
;
A
#
# COMPACT_ATOMS: atom_id res chain seq x y z
N MET A 1 -17.56 1.30 -2.49
CA MET A 1 -18.85 2.01 -2.34
C MET A 1 -19.09 2.37 -0.88
N ASN A 2 -19.70 3.52 -0.57
CA ASN A 2 -20.01 3.94 0.81
C ASN A 2 -21.54 3.92 1.10
N LYS A 3 -21.95 4.02 2.37
CA LYS A 3 -23.37 3.97 2.77
C LYS A 3 -24.23 5.07 2.14
N THR A 4 -23.66 6.25 1.92
CA THR A 4 -24.35 7.39 1.30
C THR A 4 -24.61 7.13 -0.18
N GLU A 5 -23.65 6.51 -0.86
CA GLU A 5 -23.75 6.13 -2.27
C GLU A 5 -24.77 4.99 -2.46
N LEU A 6 -24.72 3.97 -1.60
CA LEU A 6 -25.71 2.89 -1.60
C LEU A 6 -27.13 3.41 -1.32
N ALA A 7 -27.27 4.35 -0.37
CA ALA A 7 -28.54 5.01 -0.08
C ALA A 7 -29.13 5.70 -1.31
N LYS A 8 -28.30 6.43 -2.08
CA LYS A 8 -28.70 7.09 -3.32
C LYS A 8 -29.13 6.07 -4.38
N ARG A 9 -28.35 5.01 -4.58
CA ARG A 9 -28.65 3.96 -5.58
C ARG A 9 -29.94 3.19 -5.26
N LEU A 10 -30.23 2.99 -3.98
CA LEU A 10 -31.45 2.33 -3.52
C LEU A 10 -32.64 3.29 -3.36
N GLY A 11 -32.44 4.60 -3.46
CA GLY A 11 -33.49 5.61 -3.25
C GLY A 11 -34.01 5.66 -1.80
N VAL A 12 -33.17 5.34 -0.81
CA VAL A 12 -33.56 5.25 0.61
C VAL A 12 -32.73 6.18 1.50
N SER A 13 -33.17 6.39 2.74
CA SER A 13 -32.37 7.10 3.73
C SER A 13 -31.17 6.26 4.18
N ARG A 14 -30.09 6.92 4.65
CA ARG A 14 -28.90 6.27 5.20
C ARG A 14 -29.22 5.32 6.36
N GLN A 15 -30.25 5.62 7.16
CA GLN A 15 -30.71 4.76 8.26
C GLN A 15 -31.39 3.49 7.74
N THR A 16 -32.14 3.60 6.64
CA THR A 16 -32.82 2.47 6.01
C THR A 16 -31.83 1.49 5.37
N VAL A 17 -30.68 1.97 4.89
CA VAL A 17 -29.61 1.08 4.36
C VAL A 17 -29.20 0.01 5.37
N TYR A 18 -29.06 0.36 6.65
CA TYR A 18 -28.73 -0.61 7.69
C TYR A 18 -29.77 -1.73 7.79
N LYS A 19 -31.06 -1.37 7.75
CA LYS A 19 -32.17 -2.33 7.80
C LYS A 19 -32.22 -3.20 6.55
N VAL A 20 -31.91 -2.63 5.39
CA VAL A 20 -31.86 -3.36 4.11
C VAL A 20 -30.74 -4.39 4.11
N LEU A 21 -29.54 -4.01 4.53
CA LEU A 21 -28.40 -4.93 4.65
C LEU A 21 -28.69 -6.05 5.65
N GLN A 22 -29.25 -5.71 6.81
CA GLN A 22 -29.63 -6.70 7.82
C GLN A 22 -30.66 -7.70 7.28
N ARG A 23 -31.65 -7.26 6.50
CA ARG A 23 -32.66 -8.14 5.88
C ARG A 23 -32.05 -9.04 4.80
N ALA A 24 -31.04 -8.54 4.09
CA ALA A 24 -30.29 -9.30 3.10
C ALA A 24 -29.22 -10.23 3.74
N GLY A 25 -29.05 -10.21 5.06
CA GLY A 25 -28.03 -10.99 5.76
C GLY A 25 -26.60 -10.49 5.56
N LEU A 26 -26.44 -9.24 5.11
CA LEU A 26 -25.14 -8.63 4.80
C LEU A 26 -24.63 -7.77 5.95
N HIS A 27 -23.32 -7.80 6.19
CA HIS A 27 -22.70 -6.93 7.18
C HIS A 27 -22.42 -5.54 6.61
N ASN A 28 -22.30 -4.55 7.49
CA ASN A 28 -21.91 -3.19 7.06
C ASN A 28 -20.50 -3.15 6.47
N ASP A 29 -19.64 -4.09 6.83
CA ASP A 29 -18.28 -4.13 6.32
C ASP A 29 -18.28 -4.67 4.89
N ASP A 30 -19.28 -5.43 4.46
CA ASP A 30 -19.32 -5.99 3.10
C ASP A 30 -19.77 -4.98 2.03
N LEU A 31 -20.09 -3.73 2.39
CA LEU A 31 -20.52 -2.69 1.44
C LEU A 31 -19.53 -2.46 0.29
N TYR A 32 -18.22 -2.64 0.53
CA TYR A 32 -17.21 -2.44 -0.50
C TYR A 32 -17.11 -3.61 -1.49
N LYS A 33 -17.70 -4.76 -1.16
CA LYS A 33 -17.70 -5.96 -1.99
C LYS A 33 -18.94 -6.09 -2.87
N LEU A 34 -19.93 -5.21 -2.70
CA LEU A 34 -21.19 -5.29 -3.44
C LEU A 34 -21.00 -4.92 -4.91
N ASP A 35 -21.38 -5.84 -5.79
CA ASP A 35 -21.47 -5.59 -7.23
C ASP A 35 -22.83 -4.96 -7.61
N ASP A 36 -22.96 -4.49 -8.86
CA ASP A 36 -24.18 -3.82 -9.32
C ASP A 36 -25.41 -4.75 -9.31
N LYS A 37 -25.21 -6.05 -9.51
CA LYS A 37 -26.29 -7.05 -9.49
C LYS A 37 -26.83 -7.23 -8.06
N GLN A 38 -25.94 -7.34 -7.08
CA GLN A 38 -26.27 -7.41 -5.66
C GLN A 38 -26.96 -6.13 -5.19
N ILE A 39 -26.57 -4.96 -5.70
CA ILE A 39 -27.25 -3.69 -5.41
C ILE A 39 -28.69 -3.69 -5.96
N ASP A 40 -28.92 -4.28 -7.13
CA ASP A 40 -30.27 -4.43 -7.67
C ASP A 40 -31.11 -5.42 -6.85
N ASP A 41 -30.52 -6.54 -6.40
CA ASP A 41 -31.18 -7.49 -5.50
C ASP A 41 -31.60 -6.82 -4.17
N LEU A 42 -30.78 -5.88 -3.67
CA LEU A 42 -31.08 -5.11 -2.45
C LEU A 42 -32.35 -4.24 -2.56
N LYS A 43 -32.77 -3.84 -3.78
CA LYS A 43 -34.03 -3.10 -3.97
C LYS A 43 -35.23 -3.92 -3.52
N GLY A 44 -35.18 -5.24 -3.65
CA GLY A 44 -36.22 -6.17 -3.19
C GLY A 44 -36.43 -6.14 -1.67
N PHE A 45 -35.45 -5.67 -0.89
CA PHE A 45 -35.49 -5.63 0.57
C PHE A 45 -35.87 -4.25 1.15
N VAL A 46 -35.97 -3.21 0.29
CA VAL A 46 -36.33 -1.84 0.70
C VAL A 46 -37.71 -1.79 1.35
N ASN A 47 -38.70 -2.42 0.70
CA ASN A 47 -40.11 -2.38 1.09
C ASN A 47 -40.56 -3.58 1.94
N GLN A 48 -39.65 -4.50 2.28
CA GLN A 48 -40.01 -5.62 3.15
C GLN A 48 -40.27 -5.12 4.57
N ARG A 49 -41.51 -5.30 5.05
CA ARG A 49 -41.84 -5.16 6.48
C ARG A 49 -40.99 -6.18 7.24
N SER A 50 -40.44 -5.75 8.38
CA SER A 50 -39.66 -6.57 9.30
C SER A 50 -40.37 -7.91 9.57
N VAL A 51 -40.00 -8.96 8.83
CA VAL A 51 -40.36 -10.32 9.20
C VAL A 51 -39.51 -10.59 10.42
N ASN A 52 -40.15 -10.80 11.58
CA ASN A 52 -39.54 -11.06 12.88
C ASN A 52 -38.13 -11.61 12.71
N SER A 53 -37.15 -10.72 12.86
CA SER A 53 -35.75 -11.06 12.68
C SER A 53 -35.42 -12.08 13.76
N ARG A 54 -35.40 -13.36 13.37
CA ARG A 54 -34.74 -14.39 14.16
C ARG A 54 -33.37 -13.81 14.53
N PRO A 55 -32.99 -13.80 15.82
CA PRO A 55 -31.64 -13.41 16.19
C PRO A 55 -30.70 -14.22 15.30
N TYR A 56 -29.85 -13.53 14.55
CA TYR A 56 -28.84 -14.17 13.74
C TYR A 56 -28.02 -15.06 14.67
N LYS A 57 -28.24 -16.37 14.57
CA LYS A 57 -27.29 -17.36 15.06
C LYS A 57 -26.33 -17.53 13.89
N PRO A 58 -25.04 -17.16 14.02
CA PRO A 58 -24.08 -17.50 12.99
C PRO A 58 -24.15 -19.01 12.80
N ASP A 59 -24.56 -19.44 11.61
CA ASP A 59 -24.55 -20.84 11.25
C ASP A 59 -23.08 -21.25 11.25
N LYS A 60 -22.69 -22.06 12.24
CA LYS A 60 -21.32 -22.58 12.38
C LYS A 60 -21.09 -23.64 11.30
N ASN A 61 -21.23 -23.33 10.02
CA ASN A 61 -20.70 -24.16 8.93
C ASN A 61 -20.81 -23.54 7.52
N VAL A 62 -20.37 -22.28 7.33
CA VAL A 62 -20.06 -21.80 5.97
C VAL A 62 -18.55 -21.70 5.86
N ASN A 63 -17.93 -22.87 5.74
CA ASN A 63 -16.54 -23.04 5.33
C ASN A 63 -16.43 -22.86 3.81
N ASP A 64 -16.90 -21.72 3.29
CA ASP A 64 -16.62 -21.31 1.91
C ASP A 64 -15.43 -20.36 1.94
N SER A 65 -14.24 -20.98 2.01
CA SER A 65 -12.96 -20.53 1.44
C SER A 65 -12.83 -19.02 1.21
N VAL A 66 -12.97 -18.23 2.26
CA VAL A 66 -12.30 -16.93 2.33
C VAL A 66 -10.84 -17.33 2.52
N HIS A 67 -10.00 -17.13 1.49
CA HIS A 67 -8.58 -17.11 1.74
C HIS A 67 -8.38 -16.07 2.84
N ASP A 68 -8.11 -16.55 4.06
CA ASP A 68 -7.64 -15.71 5.15
C ASP A 68 -6.35 -15.10 4.62
N ILE A 69 -6.46 -13.88 4.09
CA ILE A 69 -5.33 -13.08 3.72
C ILE A 69 -4.60 -12.89 5.03
N ASP A 70 -3.52 -13.64 5.21
CA ASP A 70 -2.67 -13.54 6.37
C ASP A 70 -1.93 -12.20 6.26
N TYR A 71 -2.59 -11.15 6.74
CA TYR A 71 -2.04 -9.81 6.77
C TYR A 71 -0.72 -9.78 7.52
N GLN A 72 -0.51 -10.69 8.48
CA GLN A 72 0.76 -10.80 9.20
C GLN A 72 1.87 -11.25 8.25
N LYS A 73 1.62 -12.30 7.45
CA LYS A 73 2.58 -12.75 6.43
C LYS A 73 2.93 -11.64 5.43
N ILE A 74 1.92 -10.89 4.96
CA ILE A 74 2.16 -9.77 4.03
C ILE A 74 3.00 -8.67 4.70
N ILE A 75 2.69 -8.32 5.96
CA ILE A 75 3.45 -7.34 6.73
C ILE A 75 4.91 -7.79 6.89
N ASP A 76 5.13 -9.07 7.20
CA ASP A 76 6.47 -9.63 7.38
C ASP A 76 7.28 -9.61 6.07
N GLU A 77 6.66 -9.97 4.94
CA GLU A 77 7.29 -9.88 3.61
C GLU A 77 7.66 -8.44 3.22
N LYS A 78 6.79 -7.47 3.53
CA LYS A 78 7.06 -6.05 3.30
C LYS A 78 8.19 -5.54 4.20
N ASN A 79 8.21 -5.94 5.47
CA ASN A 79 9.27 -5.58 6.41
C ASN A 79 10.63 -6.14 5.96
N GLN A 80 10.70 -7.39 5.51
CA GLN A 80 11.92 -7.96 4.94
C GLN A 80 12.41 -7.18 3.71
N THR A 81 11.48 -6.75 2.86
CA THR A 81 11.81 -5.92 1.68
C THR A 81 12.38 -4.56 2.10
N ILE A 82 11.77 -3.91 3.09
CA ILE A 82 12.24 -2.63 3.63
C ILE A 82 13.65 -2.79 4.21
N SER A 83 13.92 -3.84 5.00
CA SER A 83 15.26 -4.09 5.55
C SER A 83 16.33 -4.27 4.47
N LYS A 84 16.00 -4.96 3.36
CA LYS A 84 16.90 -5.10 2.21
C LYS A 84 17.18 -3.76 1.52
N LEU A 85 16.15 -2.93 1.34
CA LEU A 85 16.32 -1.61 0.73
C LEU A 85 17.16 -0.68 1.61
N LEU A 86 16.97 -0.71 2.93
CA LEU A 86 17.78 0.07 3.86
C LEU A 86 19.26 -0.34 3.86
N THR A 87 19.54 -1.64 3.75
CA THR A 87 20.92 -2.13 3.65
C THR A 87 21.58 -1.74 2.33
N MET A 88 20.84 -1.78 1.21
CA MET A 88 21.34 -1.27 -0.07
C MET A 88 21.61 0.24 -0.02
N LEU A 89 20.74 1.01 0.63
CA LEU A 89 20.91 2.46 0.78
C LEU A 89 22.17 2.81 1.58
N ASP A 90 22.45 2.09 2.67
CA ASP A 90 23.69 2.27 3.45
C ASP A 90 24.95 1.95 2.63
N GLN A 91 24.90 0.90 1.79
CA GLN A 91 25.99 0.57 0.86
C GLN A 91 26.24 1.68 -0.17
N GLU A 92 25.18 2.22 -0.77
CA GLU A 92 25.25 3.35 -1.71
C GLU A 92 25.83 4.60 -1.05
N GLN A 93 25.43 4.93 0.18
CA GLN A 93 25.98 6.08 0.92
C GLN A 93 27.48 5.93 1.19
N LYS A 94 27.93 4.72 1.53
CA LYS A 94 29.36 4.41 1.73
C LYS A 94 30.15 4.51 0.43
N LEU A 95 29.62 3.98 -0.67
CA LEU A 95 30.23 4.07 -1.99
C LEU A 95 30.33 5.53 -2.45
N HIS A 96 29.26 6.30 -2.28
CA HIS A 96 29.23 7.71 -2.64
C HIS A 96 30.29 8.50 -1.85
N SER A 97 30.36 8.29 -0.52
CA SER A 97 31.35 8.94 0.34
C SER A 97 32.79 8.58 -0.06
N SER A 98 33.04 7.30 -0.34
CA SER A 98 34.36 6.84 -0.82
C SER A 98 34.73 7.43 -2.17
N THR A 99 33.77 7.54 -3.09
CA THR A 99 33.97 8.11 -4.42
C THR A 99 34.28 9.61 -4.32
N GLN A 100 33.55 10.35 -3.48
CA GLN A 100 33.84 11.76 -3.24
C GLN A 100 35.22 11.98 -2.61
N ALA A 101 35.64 11.10 -1.69
CA ALA A 101 36.98 11.17 -1.10
C ALA A 101 38.07 10.97 -2.16
N LYS A 102 37.94 9.96 -3.02
CA LYS A 102 38.88 9.70 -4.13
C LYS A 102 38.93 10.84 -5.14
N LEU A 103 37.79 11.45 -5.47
CA LEU A 103 37.76 12.59 -6.38
C LEU A 103 38.56 13.79 -5.81
N LYS A 104 38.42 14.08 -4.52
CA LYS A 104 39.22 15.13 -3.86
C LYS A 104 40.71 14.83 -3.85
N GLU A 105 41.08 13.56 -3.64
CA GLU A 105 42.47 13.11 -3.70
C GLU A 105 43.06 13.33 -5.10
N LEU A 106 42.35 12.90 -6.14
CA LEU A 106 42.76 13.09 -7.55
C LEU A 106 42.84 14.57 -7.94
N GLU A 107 41.91 15.41 -7.49
CA GLU A 107 41.97 16.86 -7.70
C GLU A 107 43.21 17.47 -7.01
N GLY A 108 43.53 17.02 -5.80
CA GLY A 108 44.74 17.41 -5.08
C GLY A 108 46.03 16.99 -5.80
N GLU A 109 46.10 15.73 -6.26
CA GLU A 109 47.24 15.21 -7.02
C GLU A 109 47.44 15.96 -8.34
N LYS A 110 46.35 16.29 -9.04
CA LYS A 110 46.41 17.09 -10.28
C LYS A 110 46.98 18.49 -10.02
N LEU A 111 46.56 19.15 -8.95
CA LEU A 111 47.09 20.47 -8.57
C LEU A 111 48.58 20.42 -8.19
N ILE A 112 49.05 19.31 -7.61
CA ILE A 112 50.46 19.10 -7.28
C ILE A 112 51.28 18.82 -8.56
N ALA A 113 50.72 18.05 -9.50
CA ALA A 113 51.35 17.77 -10.78
C ALA A 113 51.47 19.03 -11.66
N GLU A 114 50.47 19.89 -11.68
CA GLU A 114 50.50 21.18 -12.41
C GLU A 114 51.49 22.19 -11.78
N LYS A 115 51.77 22.09 -10.48
CA LYS A 115 52.75 22.94 -9.78
C LYS A 115 54.19 22.43 -9.83
N LYS A 116 54.47 21.23 -10.37
CA LYS A 116 55.86 20.77 -10.55
C LYS A 116 56.55 21.65 -11.60
N PRO A 117 57.68 22.29 -11.27
CA PRO A 117 58.38 23.12 -12.25
C PRO A 117 58.83 22.25 -13.41
N GLN A 118 58.40 22.59 -14.63
CA GLN A 118 59.01 22.05 -15.84
C GLN A 118 60.51 22.37 -15.76
N LYS A 119 61.35 21.34 -15.67
CA LYS A 119 62.80 21.50 -15.77
C LYS A 119 63.11 22.12 -17.14
N LYS A 120 63.26 23.45 -17.19
CA LYS A 120 63.82 24.12 -18.35
C LYS A 120 65.25 23.62 -18.50
N HIS A 121 65.50 22.78 -19.51
CA HIS A 121 66.85 22.49 -19.97
C HIS A 121 67.37 23.78 -20.62
N TRP A 122 68.12 24.57 -19.86
CA TRP A 122 68.95 25.62 -20.42
C TRP A 122 70.16 24.93 -21.02
N TRP A 123 70.15 24.71 -22.34
CA TRP A 123 71.38 24.40 -23.07
C TRP A 123 72.20 25.68 -23.09
N SER A 124 73.29 25.71 -22.34
CA SER A 124 74.32 26.74 -22.45
C SER A 124 75.19 26.39 -23.67
N PHE A 125 75.14 27.25 -24.68
CA PHE A 125 76.14 27.33 -25.76
C PHE A 125 77.30 28.21 -25.32
#